data_AF-M2M769-F1
#
_entry.id   AF-M2M769-F1
#
_cell.length_a   1.000
_cell.length_b   1.000
_cell.length_c   1.000
_cell.angle_alpha   90.00
_cell.angle_beta   90.00
_cell.angle_gamma   90.00
#
_symmetry.space_group_name_H-M   'P 1'
#
loop_
_entity.id
_entity.type
_entity.pdbx_description
1 polymer ?
#
loop_
_entity_poly.entity_id
_entity_poly.type
_entity_poly.pdbx_seq_one_letter_code
_entity_poly.pdbx_strand_id
1 'polypeptide(L)'
;MSSESSTNNTSLELPWSPPNGVYGNYDLHCHCGAVRFRMKLSPPLYTSETTNEHPERSISVNCHCSYCSRIGYWALYPFAKDIEWVKGLEHRREYRAGAKKNPFWACGQCHCVLGANLRNLMLSSVCQTGKRDVLSM
;
A
#
# COMPACT_ATOMS: atom_id res chain seq x y z
N MET A 1 -27.63 -36.83 13.94
CA MET A 1 -26.31 -37.23 13.42
C MET A 1 -26.19 -36.64 12.03
N SER A 2 -25.36 -35.69 11.67
CA SER A 2 -24.68 -34.59 12.37
C SER A 2 -24.57 -33.54 11.26
N SER A 3 -25.04 -32.32 11.50
CA SER A 3 -24.91 -31.22 10.56
C SER A 3 -23.46 -30.73 10.58
N GLU A 4 -22.67 -31.05 9.55
CA GLU A 4 -21.32 -30.51 9.40
C GLU A 4 -21.41 -29.05 8.95
N SER A 5 -21.20 -28.16 9.92
CA SER A 5 -20.99 -26.74 9.74
C SER A 5 -19.66 -26.50 9.02
N SER A 6 -19.71 -26.29 7.71
CA SER A 6 -18.58 -25.80 6.94
C SER A 6 -18.29 -24.35 7.31
N THR A 7 -17.23 -24.16 8.10
CA THR A 7 -16.66 -22.86 8.41
C THR A 7 -16.06 -22.26 7.13
N ASN A 8 -16.81 -21.39 6.45
CA ASN A 8 -16.29 -20.56 5.38
C ASN A 8 -15.28 -19.56 5.95
N ASN A 9 -14.00 -19.93 5.90
CA ASN A 9 -12.89 -19.03 6.18
C ASN A 9 -12.69 -18.12 4.96
N THR A 10 -13.48 -17.04 4.88
CA THR A 10 -13.30 -16.01 3.83
C THR A 10 -12.03 -15.23 4.13
N SER A 11 -10.90 -15.72 3.65
CA SER A 11 -9.68 -14.94 3.52
C SER A 11 -10.01 -13.68 2.72
N LEU A 12 -9.79 -12.50 3.31
CA LEU A 12 -10.03 -11.22 2.65
C LEU A 12 -9.25 -11.17 1.33
N GLU A 13 -9.95 -11.18 0.19
CA GLU A 13 -9.31 -10.96 -1.10
C GLU A 13 -8.81 -9.50 -1.14
N LEU A 14 -7.49 -9.35 -1.18
CA LEU A 14 -6.86 -8.05 -1.28
C LEU A 14 -6.86 -7.61 -2.76
N PRO A 15 -7.12 -6.33 -3.07
CA PRO A 15 -7.10 -5.85 -4.46
C PRO A 15 -5.69 -5.72 -5.06
N TRP A 16 -4.65 -6.05 -4.29
CA TRP A 16 -3.25 -6.05 -4.72
C TRP A 16 -2.62 -7.44 -4.53
N SER A 17 -1.57 -7.73 -5.31
CA SER A 17 -0.87 -9.01 -5.26
C SER A 17 -0.14 -9.18 -3.91
N PRO A 18 -0.27 -10.33 -3.21
CA PRO A 18 0.61 -10.65 -2.10
C PRO A 18 2.05 -10.89 -2.60
N PRO A 19 3.08 -10.63 -1.78
CA PRO A 19 4.45 -10.95 -2.13
C PRO A 19 4.66 -12.43 -2.40
N ASN A 20 5.41 -12.74 -3.47
CA ASN A 20 5.75 -14.09 -3.91
C ASN A 20 7.21 -14.48 -3.65
N GLY A 21 8.02 -13.58 -3.07
CA GLY A 21 9.44 -13.80 -2.78
C GLY A 21 10.39 -13.42 -3.92
N VAL A 22 9.88 -13.13 -5.12
CA VAL A 22 10.65 -12.53 -6.22
C VAL A 22 10.52 -11.02 -6.13
N TYR A 23 11.65 -10.31 -6.19
CA TYR A 23 11.70 -8.87 -5.91
C TYR A 23 12.35 -8.08 -7.04
N GLY A 24 11.76 -6.92 -7.35
CA GLY A 24 12.39 -5.84 -8.11
C GLY A 24 12.76 -4.67 -7.19
N ASN A 25 13.74 -3.86 -7.59
CA ASN A 25 14.17 -2.66 -6.88
C ASN A 25 14.03 -1.44 -7.79
N TYR A 26 13.38 -0.39 -7.28
CA TYR A 26 13.04 0.79 -8.05
C TYR A 26 13.52 2.05 -7.35
N ASP A 27 14.39 2.80 -8.00
CA ASP A 27 14.80 4.12 -7.53
C ASP A 27 13.76 5.16 -7.95
N LEU A 28 13.21 5.85 -6.96
CA LEU A 28 12.09 6.78 -7.09
C LEU A 28 12.51 8.16 -6.59
N HIS A 29 11.94 9.20 -7.20
CA HIS A 29 12.18 10.58 -6.80
C HIS A 29 10.96 11.44 -7.11
N CYS A 30 10.80 12.54 -6.36
CA CYS A 30 9.83 13.56 -6.73
C CYS A 30 10.32 14.37 -7.94
N HIS A 31 9.43 15.10 -8.58
CA HIS A 31 9.76 15.91 -9.78
C HIS A 31 10.98 16.83 -9.63
N CYS A 32 11.14 17.52 -8.49
CA CYS A 32 12.29 18.41 -8.26
C CYS A 32 13.53 17.69 -7.71
N GLY A 33 13.44 16.38 -7.43
CA GLY A 33 14.52 15.61 -6.84
C GLY A 33 14.88 15.99 -5.40
N ALA A 34 14.07 16.80 -4.71
CA ALA A 34 14.27 17.08 -3.28
C ALA A 34 14.14 15.81 -2.46
N VAL A 35 13.18 14.94 -2.82
CA VAL A 35 12.93 13.64 -2.19
C VAL A 35 13.39 12.53 -3.14
N ARG A 36 14.18 11.58 -2.62
CA ARG A 36 14.56 10.33 -3.28
C ARG A 36 14.36 9.16 -2.33
N PHE A 37 13.86 8.06 -2.86
CA PHE A 37 13.62 6.84 -2.09
C PHE A 37 13.74 5.62 -2.99
N ARG A 38 14.01 4.47 -2.39
CA ARG A 38 14.04 3.20 -3.08
C ARG A 38 12.86 2.35 -2.61
N MET A 39 12.24 1.67 -3.55
CA MET A 39 11.17 0.71 -3.29
C MET A 39 11.62 -0.67 -3.72
N LYS A 40 11.58 -1.62 -2.79
CA LYS A 40 11.64 -3.04 -3.09
C LYS A 40 10.21 -3.57 -3.17
N LEU A 41 9.89 -4.32 -4.21
CA LEU A 41 8.50 -4.75 -4.47
C LEU A 41 8.48 -6.21 -4.90
N SER A 42 7.53 -6.97 -4.34
CA SER A 42 7.22 -8.34 -4.73
C SER A 42 5.71 -8.51 -4.86
N PRO A 43 5.22 -9.08 -5.97
CA PRO A 43 5.96 -9.44 -7.19
C PRO A 43 6.58 -8.20 -7.88
N PRO A 44 7.58 -8.34 -8.76
CA PRO A 44 8.16 -7.19 -9.45
C PRO A 44 7.15 -6.53 -10.41
N LEU A 45 7.48 -5.32 -10.86
CA LEU A 45 6.66 -4.52 -11.76
C LEU A 45 6.80 -4.93 -13.23
N TYR A 46 8.01 -5.33 -13.66
CA TYR A 46 8.31 -5.69 -15.04
C TYR A 46 8.40 -7.21 -15.23
N THR A 47 7.90 -7.70 -16.38
CA THR A 47 7.99 -9.13 -16.75
C THR A 47 9.43 -9.62 -16.91
N SER A 48 10.37 -8.74 -17.20
CA SER A 48 11.79 -9.11 -17.28
C SER A 48 12.40 -9.47 -15.92
N GLU A 49 11.73 -9.10 -14.83
CA GLU A 49 12.19 -9.33 -13.45
C GLU A 49 11.47 -10.52 -12.79
N THR A 50 10.47 -11.10 -13.46
CA THR A 50 9.75 -12.30 -12.99
C THR A 50 10.54 -13.58 -13.30
N THR A 51 10.19 -14.70 -12.67
CA THR A 51 10.77 -16.02 -12.99
C THR A 51 9.74 -16.91 -13.69
N ASN A 52 10.17 -18.04 -14.25
CA ASN A 52 9.25 -19.00 -14.86
C ASN A 52 8.31 -19.63 -13.82
N GLU A 53 8.80 -19.82 -12.59
CA GLU A 53 8.04 -20.34 -11.45
C GLU A 53 7.08 -19.29 -10.88
N HIS A 54 7.44 -18.01 -11.01
CA HIS A 54 6.69 -16.86 -10.50
C HIS A 54 6.51 -15.79 -11.59
N PRO A 55 5.65 -16.03 -12.61
CA PRO A 55 5.46 -15.13 -13.74
C PRO A 55 4.58 -13.90 -13.43
N GLU A 56 3.98 -13.85 -12.24
CA GLU A 56 3.08 -12.79 -11.82
C GLU A 56 3.79 -11.45 -11.57
N ARG A 57 3.07 -10.36 -11.81
CA ARG A 57 3.51 -8.99 -11.55
C ARG A 57 2.67 -8.34 -10.46
N SER A 58 3.20 -7.28 -9.87
CA SER A 58 2.42 -6.46 -8.96
C SER A 58 1.20 -5.86 -9.65
N ILE A 59 0.02 -6.07 -9.06
CA ILE A 59 -1.22 -5.40 -9.46
C ILE A 59 -1.23 -3.98 -8.89
N SER A 60 -1.33 -3.01 -9.79
CA SER A 60 -1.58 -1.62 -9.45
C SER A 60 -3.06 -1.37 -9.20
N VAL A 61 -3.40 -0.70 -8.10
CA VAL A 61 -4.79 -0.38 -7.76
C VAL A 61 -5.10 1.06 -8.17
N ASN A 62 -6.21 1.21 -8.89
CA ASN A 62 -6.81 2.51 -9.18
C ASN A 62 -8.03 2.71 -8.25
N CYS A 63 -7.85 3.53 -7.21
CA CYS A 63 -8.91 3.90 -6.30
C CYS A 63 -9.67 5.12 -6.84
N HIS A 64 -11.00 5.05 -6.89
CA HIS A 64 -11.85 6.12 -7.40
C HIS A 64 -12.43 7.05 -6.31
N CYS A 65 -11.84 7.09 -5.11
CA CYS A 65 -12.28 8.07 -4.11
C CYS A 65 -11.93 9.50 -4.58
N SER A 66 -12.64 10.51 -4.09
CA SER A 66 -12.50 11.89 -4.57
C SER A 66 -11.08 12.44 -4.51
N TYR A 67 -10.26 11.99 -3.55
CA TYR A 67 -8.85 12.35 -3.49
C TYR A 67 -8.03 11.66 -4.58
N CYS A 68 -8.09 10.33 -4.66
CA CYS A 68 -7.31 9.56 -5.63
C CYS A 68 -7.69 9.91 -7.08
N SER A 69 -8.98 10.11 -7.38
CA SER A 69 -9.45 10.55 -8.69
C SER A 69 -8.93 11.95 -9.07
N ARG A 70 -8.72 12.85 -8.09
CA ARG A 70 -8.19 14.19 -8.34
C ARG A 70 -6.68 14.19 -8.58
N ILE A 71 -5.94 13.35 -7.87
CA ILE A 71 -4.48 13.25 -8.04
C ILE A 71 -4.14 12.40 -9.27
N GLY A 72 -4.96 11.41 -9.61
CA GLY A 72 -4.79 10.60 -10.82
C GLY A 72 -3.63 9.60 -10.74
N TYR A 73 -3.27 9.11 -9.55
CA TYR A 73 -2.17 8.15 -9.41
C TYR A 73 -2.65 6.71 -9.19
N TRP A 74 -1.86 5.77 -9.68
CA TRP A 74 -2.04 4.34 -9.50
C TRP A 74 -1.14 3.87 -8.36
N ALA A 75 -1.69 3.09 -7.42
CA ALA A 75 -0.98 2.71 -6.20
C ALA A 75 -0.43 1.28 -6.29
N LEU A 76 0.82 1.12 -5.84
CA LEU A 76 1.42 -0.17 -5.49
C LEU A 76 1.49 -0.26 -3.95
N TYR A 77 1.53 -1.49 -3.43
CA TYR A 77 1.39 -1.76 -1.99
C TYR A 77 2.60 -2.51 -1.42
N PRO A 78 3.81 -1.92 -1.46
CA PRO A 78 4.97 -2.49 -0.78
C PRO A 78 4.79 -2.41 0.74
N PHE A 79 5.51 -3.26 1.49
CA PHE A 79 5.59 -3.09 2.94
C PHE A 79 6.43 -1.87 3.30
N ALA A 80 6.14 -1.26 4.45
CA ALA A 80 6.92 -0.11 4.93
C ALA A 80 8.42 -0.42 5.11
N LYS A 81 8.76 -1.67 5.46
CA LYS A 81 10.15 -2.13 5.57
C LYS A 81 10.89 -2.19 4.23
N ASP A 82 10.15 -2.24 3.13
CA ASP A 82 10.68 -2.33 1.76
C ASP A 82 10.77 -0.95 1.08
N ILE A 83 10.58 0.13 1.86
CA ILE A 83 10.79 1.52 1.43
C ILE A 83 11.97 2.11 2.19
N GLU A 84 12.98 2.55 1.45
CA GLU A 84 14.17 3.22 1.97
C GLU A 84 14.18 4.68 1.53
N TRP A 85 14.16 5.62 2.48
CA TRP A 85 14.27 7.05 2.18
C TRP A 85 15.74 7.44 2.03
N VAL A 86 16.20 7.57 0.79
CA VAL A 86 17.60 7.86 0.46
C VAL A 86 17.95 9.33 0.72
N LYS A 87 17.03 10.26 0.45
CA LYS A 87 17.24 11.71 0.62
C LYS A 87 15.94 12.47 0.78
N GLY A 88 15.95 13.53 1.59
CA GLY A 88 14.90 14.55 1.56
C GLY A 88 13.63 14.19 2.31
N LEU A 89 13.71 13.29 3.30
CA LEU A 89 12.56 12.90 4.11
C LEU A 89 11.94 14.12 4.83
N GLU A 90 12.76 15.09 5.21
CA GLU A 90 12.37 16.38 5.80
C GLU A 90 11.53 17.25 4.86
N HIS A 91 11.60 17.02 3.55
CA HIS A 91 10.75 17.68 2.56
C HIS A 91 9.42 16.94 2.34
N ARG A 92 9.18 15.80 2.99
CA ARG A 92 7.87 15.13 2.96
C ARG A 92 6.85 15.93 3.77
N ARG A 93 5.66 16.08 3.22
CA ARG A 93 4.49 16.69 3.89
C ARG A 93 3.36 15.68 3.97
N GLU A 94 2.60 15.75 5.04
CA GLU A 94 1.43 14.89 5.25
C GLU A 94 0.14 15.65 4.98
N TYR A 95 -0.77 15.01 4.26
CA TYR A 95 -2.15 15.44 4.09
C TYR A 95 -3.09 14.31 4.54
N ARG A 96 -4.17 14.65 5.24
CA ARG A 96 -5.16 13.68 5.73
C ARG A 96 -6.53 14.02 5.18
N ALA A 97 -7.05 13.15 4.32
CA ALA A 97 -8.39 13.28 3.76
C ALA A 97 -9.45 12.56 4.62
N GLY A 98 -10.72 12.95 4.46
CA GLY A 98 -11.88 12.25 5.04
C GLY A 98 -11.74 12.01 6.53
N ALA A 99 -11.94 10.76 6.97
CA ALA A 99 -11.84 10.32 8.37
C ALA A 99 -10.42 10.43 9.00
N LYS A 100 -9.45 11.03 8.30
CA LYS A 100 -8.08 11.31 8.75
C LYS A 100 -7.25 10.08 9.15
N LYS A 101 -7.69 8.87 8.77
CA LYS A 101 -7.07 7.58 9.12
C LYS A 101 -5.71 7.38 8.43
N ASN A 102 -5.59 7.77 7.16
CA ASN A 102 -4.40 7.53 6.34
C ASN A 102 -3.72 8.86 6.00
N PRO A 103 -2.44 9.06 6.34
CA PRO A 103 -1.67 10.17 5.82
C PRO A 103 -1.24 9.87 4.37
N PHE A 104 -1.60 10.77 3.46
CA PHE A 104 -1.02 10.90 2.14
C PHE A 104 0.25 11.74 2.24
N TRP A 105 1.26 11.38 1.46
CA TRP A 105 2.56 12.04 1.45
C TRP A 105 2.81 12.73 0.12
N ALA A 106 3.30 13.96 0.19
CA ALA A 106 3.74 14.72 -0.97
C ALA A 106 5.06 15.44 -0.68
N CYS A 107 5.78 15.82 -1.73
CA CYS A 107 6.93 16.71 -1.58
C CYS A 107 6.44 18.14 -1.27
N GLY A 108 6.98 18.76 -0.22
CA GLY A 108 6.66 20.13 0.17
C GLY A 108 7.22 21.22 -0.74
N GLN A 109 8.01 20.86 -1.76
CA GLN A 109 8.54 21.80 -2.75
C GLN A 109 7.77 21.74 -4.06
N CYS A 110 7.64 20.55 -4.66
CA CYS A 110 6.98 20.37 -5.96
C CYS A 110 5.57 19.76 -5.88
N HIS A 111 5.09 19.41 -4.69
CA HIS A 111 3.77 18.82 -4.46
C HIS A 111 3.52 17.45 -5.14
N CYS A 112 4.56 16.86 -5.73
CA CYS A 112 4.50 15.51 -6.28
C CYS A 112 4.12 14.51 -5.18
N VAL A 113 3.13 13.67 -5.44
CA VAL A 113 2.65 12.64 -4.51
C VAL A 113 3.68 11.52 -4.42
N LEU A 114 3.99 11.13 -3.19
CA LEU A 114 5.02 10.15 -2.86
C LEU A 114 4.41 8.81 -2.44
N GLY A 115 3.19 8.82 -1.90
CA GLY A 115 2.51 7.62 -1.42
C GLY A 115 1.56 7.91 -0.26
N ALA A 116 1.21 6.89 0.51
CA ALA A 116 0.41 7.01 1.72
C ALA A 116 0.73 5.89 2.71
N ASN A 117 0.51 6.13 4.01
CA ASN A 117 0.53 5.06 5.01
C ASN A 117 -0.88 4.49 5.20
N LEU A 118 -1.08 3.24 4.79
CA LEU A 118 -2.37 2.56 4.87
C LEU A 118 -2.51 1.63 6.08
N ARG A 119 -1.55 1.62 7.01
CA ARG A 119 -1.55 0.75 8.20
C ARG A 119 -2.86 0.85 8.98
N ASN A 120 -3.33 2.07 9.23
CA ASN A 120 -4.54 2.30 10.02
C ASN A 120 -5.81 1.82 9.31
N LEU A 121 -5.85 1.91 7.98
CA LEU A 121 -6.95 1.35 7.20
C LEU A 121 -6.96 -0.17 7.29
N MET A 122 -5.80 -0.79 7.07
CA MET A 122 -5.64 -2.26 7.11
C MET A 122 -5.99 -2.84 8.49
N LEU A 123 -5.59 -2.15 9.58
CA LEU A 123 -5.97 -2.56 10.94
C LEU A 123 -7.46 -2.35 11.23
N SER A 124 -8.08 -1.32 10.66
CA SER A 124 -9.50 -1.05 10.86
C SER A 124 -10.43 -2.03 10.12
N SER A 125 -9.96 -2.64 9.03
CA SER A 125 -10.65 -3.77 8.38
C SER A 125 -10.55 -5.07 9.17
N VAL A 126 -9.45 -5.30 9.89
CA VAL A 126 -9.30 -6.45 10.81
C VAL A 126 -10.24 -6.33 12.03
N CYS A 127 -10.61 -5.10 12.41
CA CYS A 127 -11.57 -4.84 13.50
C CYS A 127 -13.06 -4.93 13.06
N GLN A 128 -13.36 -5.27 11.80
CA GLN A 128 -14.74 -5.55 11.37
C GLN A 128 -15.10 -7.04 11.46
N THR A 129 -14.11 -7.93 11.57
CA THR A 129 -14.31 -9.39 11.74
C THR A 129 -14.13 -9.88 13.18
N GLY A 130 -13.71 -9.02 14.11
CA GLY A 130 -13.66 -9.33 15.53
C GLY A 130 -14.71 -8.53 16.30
N LYS A 131 -15.64 -9.24 16.94
CA LYS A 131 -16.58 -8.70 17.95
C LYS A 131 -15.93 -7.57 18.75
N ARG A 132 -16.56 -6.40 18.73
CA ARG A 132 -16.37 -5.38 19.77
C ARG A 132 -16.94 -5.95 21.06
N ASP A 133 -16.15 -6.71 21.79
CA ASP A 133 -16.38 -6.82 23.22
C ASP A 133 -15.83 -5.55 23.86
N VAL A 134 -16.81 -4.74 24.24
CA VAL A 134 -16.72 -3.56 25.08
C VAL A 134 -15.89 -3.88 26.31
N LEU A 135 -14.88 -3.06 26.59
CA LEU A 135 -14.63 -2.59 27.96
C LEU A 135 -13.78 -1.32 27.91
N SER A 136 -14.50 -0.22 28.11
CA SER A 136 -13.99 1.00 28.72
C SER A 136 -13.35 0.69 30.07
N MET A 137 -12.13 1.19 30.29
CA MET A 137 -11.66 1.83 31.52
C MET A 137 -10.34 2.53 31.24
#